data_AF-A0A3A5V0Q1-F1
#
_entry.id   AF-A0A3A5V0Q1-F1
#
_cell.length_a   1.000
_cell.length_b   1.000
_cell.length_c   1.000
_cell.angle_alpha   90.00
_cell.angle_beta   90.00
_cell.angle_gamma   90.00
#
_symmetry.space_group_name_H-M   'P 1'
#
loop_
_entity.id
_entity.type
_entity.pdbx_description
1 polymer ?
#
loop_
_entity_poly.entity_id
_entity_poly.type
_entity_poly.pdbx_seq_one_letter_code
_entity_poly.pdbx_strand_id
1 'polypeptide(L)'
;MTKKSASDKIMHRLNPNALKGRDSSNAVYIEDVWDCEEDARMYRIEYVSTLDGNRAIAFCRSNPWNRSDVNCGYSFSTGHVDKDGFICIGNSNYDRNVSQSKINLETTVERARFWCLAFSVLKETGSFPQP
;
A
#
# COMPACT_ATOMS: atom_id res chain seq x y z
N MET A 1 15.91 -21.90 7.92
CA MET A 1 14.53 -21.82 7.40
C MET A 1 13.73 -20.90 8.32
N THR A 2 13.36 -19.71 7.85
CA THR A 2 12.45 -18.81 8.57
C THR A 2 11.07 -19.45 8.66
N LYS A 3 10.52 -19.59 9.88
CA LYS A 3 9.15 -20.10 10.05
C LYS A 3 8.18 -19.23 9.24
N LYS A 4 7.34 -19.85 8.42
CA LYS A 4 6.24 -19.16 7.72
C LYS A 4 5.31 -18.54 8.75
N SER A 5 5.15 -17.23 8.70
CA SER A 5 4.27 -16.46 9.58
C SER A 5 2.81 -16.57 9.11
N ALA A 6 1.84 -16.12 9.91
CA ALA A 6 0.45 -16.06 9.44
C ALA A 6 0.30 -14.97 8.37
N SER A 7 1.01 -13.86 8.50
CA SER A 7 1.06 -12.83 7.46
C SER A 7 1.63 -13.36 6.13
N ASP A 8 2.59 -14.29 6.14
CA ASP A 8 3.12 -14.87 4.90
C ASP A 8 2.04 -15.66 4.14
N LYS A 9 1.12 -16.31 4.87
CA LYS A 9 -0.01 -17.05 4.29
C LYS A 9 -1.03 -16.11 3.67
N ILE A 10 -1.36 -15.01 4.36
CA ILE A 10 -2.26 -13.97 3.85
C ILE A 10 -1.67 -13.39 2.56
N MET A 11 -0.41 -12.93 2.60
CA MET A 11 0.21 -12.33 1.42
C MET A 11 0.34 -13.35 0.28
N HIS A 12 0.68 -14.61 0.56
CA HIS A 12 0.76 -15.63 -0.49
C HIS A 12 -0.60 -15.91 -1.16
N ARG A 13 -1.71 -15.79 -0.44
CA ARG A 13 -3.07 -15.90 -1.01
C ARG A 13 -3.40 -14.69 -1.88
N LEU A 14 -3.03 -13.48 -1.45
CA LEU A 14 -3.36 -12.22 -2.15
C LEU A 14 -2.44 -11.92 -3.34
N ASN A 15 -1.17 -12.30 -3.24
CA ASN A 15 -0.17 -12.20 -4.29
C ASN A 15 1.01 -13.16 -3.97
N PRO A 16 1.06 -14.35 -4.60
CA PRO A 16 2.12 -15.32 -4.34
C PRO A 16 3.52 -14.83 -4.77
N ASN A 17 3.58 -13.83 -5.65
CA ASN A 17 4.80 -13.29 -6.24
C ASN A 17 5.33 -12.05 -5.52
N ALA A 18 4.64 -11.56 -4.48
CA ALA A 18 5.11 -10.44 -3.70
C ALA A 18 6.50 -10.74 -3.10
N LEU A 19 7.41 -9.76 -3.20
CA LEU A 19 8.70 -9.84 -2.54
C LEU A 19 8.48 -9.87 -1.03
N LYS A 20 9.26 -10.69 -0.33
CA LYS A 20 9.11 -10.91 1.12
C LYS A 20 10.40 -10.54 1.82
N GLY A 21 10.27 -9.69 2.83
CA GLY A 21 11.35 -9.27 3.70
C GLY A 21 10.94 -9.36 5.17
N ARG A 22 11.90 -9.04 6.03
CA ARG A 22 11.71 -8.85 7.46
C ARG A 22 12.39 -7.56 7.86
N ASP A 23 11.69 -6.77 8.68
CA ASP A 23 12.27 -5.63 9.36
C ASP A 23 12.02 -5.79 10.85
N SER A 24 13.08 -6.07 11.59
CA SER A 24 13.03 -6.27 13.04
C SER A 24 12.00 -7.35 13.42
N SER A 25 10.89 -6.97 14.03
CA SER A 25 9.79 -7.86 14.46
C SER A 25 8.64 -7.96 13.44
N ASN A 26 8.75 -7.30 12.29
CA ASN A 26 7.69 -7.16 11.31
C ASN A 26 8.00 -7.95 10.03
N ALA A 27 6.94 -8.37 9.35
CA ALA A 27 6.98 -8.83 7.98
C ALA A 27 6.86 -7.64 7.03
N VAL A 28 7.68 -7.63 5.99
CA VAL A 28 7.62 -6.64 4.92
C VAL A 28 7.26 -7.35 3.62
N TYR A 29 6.32 -6.80 2.87
CA TYR A 29 5.92 -7.31 1.56
C TYR A 29 5.96 -6.18 0.53
N ILE A 30 6.48 -6.45 -0.66
CA ILE A 30 6.46 -5.48 -1.76
C ILE A 30 5.76 -6.11 -2.94
N GLU A 31 4.82 -5.38 -3.53
CA GLU A 31 4.21 -5.76 -4.79
C GLU A 31 4.17 -4.60 -5.77
N ASP A 32 4.13 -4.98 -7.05
CA ASP A 32 3.88 -4.08 -8.15
C ASP A 32 2.42 -4.26 -8.59
N VAL A 33 1.68 -3.14 -8.67
CA VAL A 33 0.25 -3.10 -9.00
C VAL A 33 0.06 -2.35 -10.31
N TRP A 34 -0.48 -3.04 -11.31
CA TRP A 34 -0.84 -2.44 -12.59
C TRP A 34 -2.10 -1.60 -12.45
N ASP A 35 -2.02 -0.38 -12.98
CA ASP A 35 -3.16 0.51 -13.17
C ASP A 35 -3.69 0.43 -14.61
N CYS A 36 -2.79 0.43 -15.59
CA CYS A 36 -3.09 0.19 -16.99
C CYS A 36 -1.92 -0.56 -17.63
N GLU A 37 -2.18 -1.73 -18.21
CA GLU A 37 -1.14 -2.56 -18.84
C GLU A 37 -0.68 -1.95 -20.16
N GLU A 38 -1.60 -1.37 -20.93
CA GLU A 38 -1.34 -0.77 -22.24
C GLU A 38 -0.35 0.41 -22.15
N ASP A 39 -0.52 1.26 -21.14
CA ASP A 39 0.35 2.42 -20.88
C ASP A 39 1.54 2.08 -19.95
N ALA A 40 1.69 0.80 -19.59
CA ALA A 40 2.66 0.30 -18.64
C ALA A 40 2.69 1.08 -17.30
N ARG A 41 1.51 1.52 -16.82
CA ARG A 41 1.39 2.29 -15.58
C ARG A 41 1.32 1.36 -14.39
N MET A 42 2.29 1.51 -13.50
CA MET A 42 2.50 0.61 -12.37
C MET A 42 2.87 1.37 -11.10
N TYR A 43 2.26 0.95 -10.00
CA TYR A 43 2.59 1.37 -8.66
C TYR A 43 3.46 0.32 -7.99
N ARG A 44 4.37 0.75 -7.11
CA ARG A 44 5.06 -0.14 -6.18
C ARG A 44 4.58 0.15 -4.77
N ILE A 45 4.01 -0.86 -4.13
CA ILE A 45 3.46 -0.75 -2.78
C ILE A 45 4.27 -1.63 -1.84
N GLU A 46 4.64 -1.07 -0.69
CA GLU A 46 5.24 -1.77 0.42
C GLU A 46 4.24 -1.90 1.56
N TYR A 47 4.12 -3.09 2.12
CA TYR A 47 3.31 -3.41 3.29
C TYR A 47 4.22 -3.78 4.45
N VAL A 48 3.99 -3.18 5.61
CA VAL A 48 4.65 -3.58 6.86
C VAL A 48 3.58 -4.13 7.78
N SER A 49 3.77 -5.36 8.27
CA SER A 49 2.77 -6.06 9.06
C SER A 49 3.38 -6.81 10.25
N THR A 50 2.62 -6.97 11.32
CA THR A 50 2.95 -7.92 12.38
C THR A 50 3.03 -9.34 11.81
N LEU A 51 3.79 -10.23 12.45
CA LEU A 51 3.96 -11.62 11.97
C LEU A 51 2.64 -12.40 11.94
N ASP A 52 1.69 -12.05 12.80
CA ASP A 52 0.36 -12.65 12.81
C ASP A 52 -0.60 -12.07 11.74
N GLY A 53 -0.23 -10.95 11.10
CA GLY A 53 -1.06 -10.29 10.09
C GLY A 53 -2.21 -9.45 10.64
N ASN A 54 -2.35 -9.34 11.96
CA ASN A 54 -3.47 -8.64 12.59
C ASN A 54 -3.34 -7.11 12.54
N ARG A 55 -2.13 -6.61 12.28
CA ARG A 55 -1.85 -5.19 12.11
C ARG A 55 -0.96 -4.96 10.91
N ALA A 56 -1.25 -3.95 10.12
CA ALA A 56 -0.48 -3.58 8.95
C ALA A 56 -0.62 -2.09 8.60
N ILE A 57 0.38 -1.61 7.87
CA ILE A 57 0.43 -0.29 7.25
C ILE A 57 0.97 -0.43 5.82
N ALA A 58 0.73 0.57 4.97
CA ALA A 58 1.17 0.55 3.57
C ALA A 58 1.86 1.85 3.16
N PHE A 59 2.82 1.74 2.24
CA PHE A 59 3.54 2.84 1.64
C PHE A 59 3.58 2.70 0.12
N CYS A 60 3.24 3.75 -0.61
CA CYS A 60 3.53 3.91 -2.02
C CYS A 60 5.01 4.27 -2.16
N ARG A 61 5.79 3.37 -2.77
CA ARG A 61 7.23 3.57 -3.02
C ARG A 61 7.50 4.13 -4.40
N SER A 62 6.58 3.96 -5.34
CA SER A 62 6.63 4.52 -6.68
C SER A 62 5.23 4.59 -7.27
N ASN A 63 4.98 5.62 -8.07
CA ASN A 63 3.76 5.77 -8.88
C ASN A 63 4.12 6.06 -10.35
N PRO A 64 3.19 5.88 -11.31
CA PRO A 64 3.47 6.08 -12.73
C PRO A 64 3.44 7.55 -13.19
N TRP A 65 2.94 8.48 -12.37
CA TRP A 65 2.68 9.87 -12.72
C TRP A 65 3.84 10.82 -12.43
N ASN A 66 4.57 10.58 -11.34
CA ASN A 66 5.80 11.26 -11.00
C ASN A 66 6.68 10.35 -10.13
N ARG A 67 7.72 9.76 -10.73
CA ARG A 67 8.64 8.86 -10.02
C ARG A 67 9.51 9.54 -8.96
N SER A 68 9.61 10.88 -8.99
CA SER A 68 10.38 11.65 -8.01
C SER A 68 9.51 12.17 -6.86
N ASP A 69 8.18 12.05 -6.98
CA ASP A 69 7.23 12.54 -5.98
C ASP A 69 6.04 11.59 -5.84
N VAL A 70 6.05 10.79 -4.78
CA VAL A 70 5.09 9.72 -4.56
C VAL A 70 3.64 10.22 -4.39
N ASN A 71 3.42 11.47 -3.99
CA ASN A 71 2.09 12.07 -3.89
C ASN A 71 1.76 13.06 -5.01
N CYS A 72 2.68 13.26 -5.97
CA CYS A 72 2.56 14.14 -7.14
C CYS A 72 2.00 15.54 -6.82
N GLY A 73 2.44 16.14 -5.72
CA GLY A 73 2.04 17.48 -5.30
C GLY A 73 0.67 17.60 -4.62
N TYR A 74 -0.07 16.49 -4.42
CA TYR A 74 -1.33 16.51 -3.69
C TYR A 74 -1.12 16.44 -2.18
N SER A 75 -2.05 17.01 -1.42
CA SER A 75 -2.10 16.80 0.03
C SER A 75 -2.58 15.39 0.36
N PHE A 76 -2.23 14.90 1.55
CA PHE A 76 -2.67 13.59 2.06
C PHE A 76 -4.21 13.45 2.08
N SER A 77 -4.94 14.53 2.35
CA SER A 77 -6.41 14.53 2.36
C SER A 77 -7.04 14.37 0.99
N THR A 78 -6.31 14.70 -0.09
CA THR A 78 -6.82 14.67 -1.46
C THR A 78 -6.30 13.44 -2.20
N GLY A 79 -5.00 13.16 -2.09
CA GLY A 79 -4.36 12.07 -2.81
C GLY A 79 -4.32 10.75 -2.03
N HIS A 80 -4.63 10.75 -0.73
CA HIS A 80 -4.55 9.58 0.15
C HIS A 80 -3.15 8.95 0.27
N VAL A 81 -2.13 9.63 -0.22
CA VAL A 81 -0.70 9.29 -0.13
C VAL A 81 0.05 10.51 0.40
N ASP A 82 0.83 10.33 1.46
CA ASP A 82 1.65 11.41 2.01
C ASP A 82 3.04 11.46 1.35
N LYS A 83 3.83 12.50 1.64
CA LYS A 83 5.14 12.77 1.05
C LYS A 83 6.17 11.66 1.26
N ASP A 84 6.06 10.90 2.34
CA ASP A 84 6.89 9.73 2.64
C ASP A 84 6.35 8.43 2.03
N GLY A 85 5.26 8.54 1.26
CA GLY A 85 4.57 7.44 0.63
C GLY A 85 3.49 6.80 1.50
N PHE A 86 3.32 7.19 2.76
CA PHE A 86 2.32 6.57 3.63
C PHE A 86 0.91 6.64 3.02
N ILE A 87 0.25 5.48 2.92
CA ILE A 87 -1.08 5.36 2.32
C ILE A 87 -2.15 5.41 3.42
N CYS A 88 -3.21 6.18 3.17
CA CYS A 88 -4.43 6.18 3.97
C CYS A 88 -5.07 4.78 4.00
N ILE A 89 -5.36 4.20 5.17
CA ILE A 89 -5.95 2.85 5.27
C ILE A 89 -7.24 2.78 6.11
N GLY A 90 -7.84 3.92 6.45
CA GLY A 90 -9.09 3.96 7.23
C GLY A 90 -9.54 5.36 7.64
N ASN A 91 -10.70 5.45 8.31
CA ASN A 91 -11.42 6.71 8.52
C ASN A 91 -10.99 7.52 9.76
N SER A 92 -10.17 6.97 10.66
CA SER A 92 -9.74 7.71 11.86
C SER A 92 -8.55 7.05 12.56
N ASN A 93 -7.49 7.83 12.77
CA ASN A 93 -6.17 7.46 13.31
C ASN A 93 -5.27 6.74 12.31
N TYR A 94 -4.58 7.54 11.50
CA TYR A 94 -3.51 7.13 10.60
C TYR A 94 -2.24 6.80 11.40
N ASP A 95 -2.29 5.69 12.13
CA ASP A 95 -1.14 5.22 12.88
C ASP A 95 -0.06 4.73 11.91
N ARG A 96 1.03 5.49 11.81
CA ARG A 96 2.20 5.15 10.98
C ARG A 96 3.06 4.06 11.59
N ASN A 97 2.76 3.66 12.82
CA ASN A 97 3.41 2.56 13.51
C ASN A 97 2.54 1.31 13.39
N VAL A 98 3.11 0.26 12.80
CA VAL A 98 2.43 -1.04 12.63
C VAL A 98 1.90 -1.62 13.94
N SER A 99 2.58 -1.39 15.07
CA SER A 99 2.14 -1.87 16.39
C SER A 99 0.88 -1.17 16.89
N GLN A 100 0.60 0.03 16.40
CA GLN A 100 -0.56 0.84 16.76
C GLN A 100 -1.71 0.70 15.75
N SER A 101 -1.40 0.32 14.50
CA SER A 101 -2.40 0.06 13.47
C SER A 101 -3.48 -0.90 13.96
N LYS A 102 -4.72 -0.56 13.62
CA LYS A 102 -5.94 -1.33 13.93
C LYS A 102 -6.44 -2.12 12.71
N ILE A 103 -5.74 -2.03 11.58
CA ILE A 103 -6.14 -2.64 10.32
C ILE A 103 -5.26 -3.85 10.04
N ASN A 104 -5.87 -4.98 9.69
CA ASN A 104 -5.14 -6.20 9.36
C ASN A 104 -4.46 -6.11 7.97
N LEU A 105 -3.58 -7.05 7.66
CA LEU A 105 -2.84 -7.08 6.40
C LEU A 105 -3.74 -7.18 5.17
N GLU A 106 -4.78 -8.01 5.21
CA GLU A 106 -5.67 -8.23 4.07
C GLU A 106 -6.41 -6.95 3.67
N THR A 107 -7.06 -6.30 4.64
CA THR A 107 -7.72 -5.01 4.43
C THR A 107 -6.74 -3.92 4.02
N THR A 108 -5.52 -3.93 4.56
CA THR A 108 -4.47 -2.97 4.19
C THR A 108 -4.07 -3.09 2.71
N VAL A 109 -3.89 -4.33 2.22
CA VAL A 109 -3.55 -4.60 0.82
C VAL A 109 -4.68 -4.15 -0.11
N GLU A 110 -5.92 -4.55 0.20
CA GLU A 110 -7.09 -4.17 -0.60
C GLU A 110 -7.25 -2.64 -0.68
N ARG A 111 -7.14 -1.95 0.46
CA ARG A 111 -7.25 -0.48 0.51
C ARG A 111 -6.11 0.21 -0.22
N ALA A 112 -4.87 -0.26 -0.07
CA ALA A 112 -3.73 0.35 -0.74
C ALA A 112 -3.84 0.24 -2.27
N ARG A 113 -4.24 -0.93 -2.79
CA ARG A 113 -4.52 -1.14 -4.22
C ARG A 113 -5.63 -0.21 -4.70
N PHE A 114 -6.73 -0.13 -3.96
CA PHE A 114 -7.84 0.77 -4.27
C PHE A 114 -7.38 2.23 -4.36
N TRP A 115 -6.63 2.73 -3.38
CA TRP A 115 -6.18 4.13 -3.41
C TRP A 115 -5.19 4.43 -4.53
N CYS A 116 -4.32 3.48 -4.89
CA CYS A 116 -3.42 3.67 -6.05
C CYS A 116 -4.21 3.83 -7.35
N LEU A 117 -5.21 2.96 -7.60
CA LEU A 117 -6.09 3.07 -8.77
C LEU A 117 -6.91 4.35 -8.73
N ALA A 118 -7.50 4.67 -7.58
CA ALA A 118 -8.29 5.88 -7.41
C ALA A 118 -7.46 7.17 -7.60
N PHE A 119 -6.19 7.14 -7.18
CA PHE A 119 -5.25 8.23 -7.43
C PHE A 119 -4.94 8.37 -8.92
N SER A 120 -4.79 7.27 -9.66
CA SER A 120 -4.68 7.33 -11.13
C SER A 120 -5.89 8.01 -11.78
N VAL A 121 -7.10 7.68 -11.35
CA VAL A 121 -8.32 8.36 -11.84
C VAL A 121 -8.28 9.86 -11.52
N LEU A 122 -7.84 10.26 -10.32
CA LEU A 122 -7.62 11.67 -9.99
C LEU A 122 -6.64 12.33 -10.96
N LYS A 123 -5.54 11.65 -11.30
CA LYS A 123 -4.52 12.18 -12.21
C LYS A 123 -5.00 12.32 -13.64
N GLU A 124 -5.84 11.40 -14.11
CA GLU A 124 -6.43 11.44 -15.45
C GLU A 124 -7.54 12.47 -15.58
N THR A 125 -8.42 12.56 -14.57
CA THR A 125 -9.70 13.26 -14.69
C THR A 125 -9.77 14.55 -13.88
N GLY A 126 -8.80 14.78 -12.99
CA GLY A 126 -8.83 15.87 -12.02
C GLY A 126 -9.79 15.65 -10.85
N SER A 127 -10.51 14.52 -10.79
CA SER A 127 -11.49 14.21 -9.75
C SER A 127 -11.23 12.84 -9.13
N PHE A 128 -11.27 12.77 -7.80
CA PHE A 128 -11.17 11.50 -7.09
C PHE A 128 -12.48 10.72 -7.28
N PRO A 129 -12.44 9.39 -7.55
CA PRO A 129 -13.65 8.60 -7.67
C PRO A 129 -14.45 8.67 -6.37
N GLN A 130 -15.74 8.98 -6.50
CA GLN A 130 -16.65 8.94 -5.37
C GLN A 130 -17.00 7.47 -5.06
N PRO A 131 -17.13 7.10 -3.77
CA PRO A 131 -17.61 5.77 -3.38
C PRO A 131 -19.04 5.50 -3.85
#